data_AF-A0A2G9SJC3-F1
#
_entry.id   AF-A0A2G9SJC3-F1
#
_cell.length_a   1.000
_cell.length_b   1.000
_cell.length_c   1.000
_cell.angle_alpha   90.00
_cell.angle_beta   90.00
_cell.angle_gamma   90.00
#
_symmetry.space_group_name_H-M   'P 1'
#
loop_
_entity.id
_entity.type
_entity.pdbx_description
1 polymer ?
#
loop_
_entity_poly.entity_id
_entity_poly.type
_entity_poly.pdbx_seq_one_letter_code
_entity_poly.pdbx_strand_id
1 'polypeptide(L)'
;MEGRETPTRPSRTSPASPRVTPALVKRPRFQTLARFWEGQDVLARWTDGLLYLGIIKKVDSAQETCLVRFEDNSQFSVLWKDIFPPAVPGKEQLCCVCNSQSCTSDNKLVHCGKCKHAYHQECHVPSVPGDTDSPGSSWMCRQCVFAVATKRGGALKKGPYARSMLHMKLSLPYQLKSLEWDPLHLTNKQQCYCYCGGPG
;
A
#
# COMPACT_ATOMS: atom_id res chain seq x y z
N MET A 1 53.31 -51.57 5.89
CA MET A 1 53.13 -50.14 6.17
C MET A 1 52.98 -49.43 4.85
N GLU A 2 51.76 -49.37 4.30
CA GLU A 2 51.46 -48.46 3.18
C GLU A 2 50.01 -48.00 3.40
N GLY A 3 49.87 -46.74 3.80
CA GLY A 3 48.59 -46.10 4.11
C GLY A 3 47.90 -45.64 2.83
N ARG A 4 46.61 -45.96 2.70
CA ARG A 4 45.73 -45.43 1.65
C ARG A 4 45.50 -43.93 1.90
N GLU A 5 45.99 -43.09 1.01
CA GLU A 5 45.65 -41.66 0.95
C GLU A 5 44.30 -41.46 0.24
N THR A 6 43.34 -40.85 0.93
CA THR A 6 42.06 -40.39 0.39
C THR A 6 42.21 -38.99 -0.22
N PRO A 7 41.69 -38.71 -1.43
CA PRO A 7 41.86 -37.40 -2.06
C PRO A 7 40.90 -36.37 -1.44
N THR A 8 41.47 -35.32 -0.88
CA THR A 8 40.78 -34.14 -0.34
C THR A 8 40.19 -33.29 -1.46
N ARG A 9 38.87 -33.10 -1.42
CA ARG A 9 38.10 -32.25 -2.35
C ARG A 9 38.35 -30.77 -2.00
N PRO A 10 38.70 -29.88 -2.96
CA PRO A 10 38.90 -28.48 -2.67
C PRO A 10 37.56 -27.79 -2.35
N SER A 11 37.51 -27.14 -1.19
CA SER A 11 36.43 -26.30 -0.72
C SER A 11 36.29 -25.06 -1.61
N ARG A 12 35.12 -24.92 -2.24
CA ARG A 12 34.76 -23.82 -3.12
C ARG A 12 34.30 -22.63 -2.26
N THR A 13 35.15 -21.61 -2.13
CA THR A 13 34.84 -20.36 -1.44
C THR A 13 33.83 -19.55 -2.28
N SER A 14 32.61 -19.41 -1.79
CA SER A 14 31.60 -18.53 -2.39
C SER A 14 31.93 -17.06 -2.05
N PRO A 15 31.89 -16.11 -3.01
CA PRO A 15 32.00 -14.69 -2.69
C PRO A 15 30.78 -14.25 -1.88
N ALA A 16 31.02 -13.61 -0.74
CA ALA A 16 29.97 -13.02 0.09
C ALA A 16 29.26 -11.90 -0.69
N SER A 17 27.97 -12.07 -0.97
CA SER A 17 27.13 -10.98 -1.47
C SER A 17 27.06 -9.85 -0.44
N PRO A 18 27.14 -8.58 -0.88
CA PRO A 18 26.97 -7.45 0.03
C PRO A 18 25.58 -7.50 0.65
N ARG A 19 25.56 -7.49 1.98
CA ARG A 19 24.37 -7.54 2.81
C ARG A 19 23.65 -6.19 2.68
N VAL A 20 22.70 -6.10 1.76
CA VAL A 20 21.77 -4.97 1.69
C VAL A 20 20.93 -4.99 2.96
N THR A 21 21.26 -4.10 3.89
CA THR A 21 20.40 -3.80 5.03
C THR A 21 19.12 -3.15 4.50
N PRO A 22 17.93 -3.73 4.72
CA PRO A 22 16.69 -3.04 4.39
C PRO A 22 16.65 -1.80 5.28
N ALA A 23 16.75 -0.61 4.68
CA ALA A 23 16.48 0.62 5.38
C ALA A 23 15.10 0.48 6.01
N LEU A 24 15.07 0.56 7.34
CA LEU A 24 13.84 0.63 8.11
C LEU A 24 13.15 1.92 7.68
N VAL A 25 12.27 1.82 6.68
CA VAL A 25 11.32 2.88 6.36
C VAL A 25 10.41 2.96 7.58
N LYS A 26 10.81 3.80 8.54
CA LYS A 26 9.97 4.24 9.64
C LYS A 26 8.84 5.03 8.97
N ARG A 27 7.80 4.31 8.55
CA ARG A 27 6.55 4.95 8.15
C ARG A 27 6.14 5.80 9.35
N PRO A 28 5.98 7.12 9.18
CA PRO A 28 5.47 7.95 10.26
C PRO A 28 4.18 7.31 10.74
N ARG A 29 4.02 7.14 12.05
CA ARG A 29 2.69 6.95 12.65
C ARG A 29 1.81 7.98 11.98
N PHE A 30 0.75 7.55 11.29
CA PHE A 30 -0.19 8.43 10.62
C PHE A 30 -0.50 9.57 11.58
N GLN A 31 -0.08 10.81 11.26
CA GLN A 31 -0.42 11.96 12.09
C GLN A 31 -1.82 12.37 11.68
N THR A 32 -2.79 11.77 12.37
CA THR A 32 -4.16 11.61 11.87
C THR A 32 -5.13 12.72 12.23
N LEU A 33 -4.71 13.79 12.90
CA LEU A 33 -5.68 14.77 13.43
C LEU A 33 -6.33 15.67 12.36
N ALA A 34 -5.82 15.71 11.13
CA ALA A 34 -6.38 16.56 10.07
C ALA A 34 -6.80 15.81 8.78
N ARG A 35 -6.83 14.47 8.79
CA ARG A 35 -7.15 13.68 7.58
C ARG A 35 -8.65 13.37 7.45
N PHE A 36 -9.33 13.16 8.57
CA PHE A 36 -10.73 12.71 8.60
C PHE A 36 -11.60 13.66 9.43
N TRP A 37 -12.80 13.96 8.95
CA TRP A 37 -13.79 14.76 9.68
C TRP A 37 -15.22 14.29 9.40
N GLU A 38 -16.15 14.62 10.29
CA GLU A 38 -17.57 14.29 10.12
C GLU A 38 -18.18 15.01 8.91
N GLY A 39 -18.97 14.29 8.11
CA GLY A 39 -19.54 14.78 6.86
C GLY A 39 -18.63 14.64 5.64
N GLN A 40 -17.40 14.15 5.80
CA GLN A 40 -16.49 13.94 4.67
C GLN A 40 -16.89 12.72 3.83
N ASP A 41 -16.97 12.92 2.51
CA ASP A 41 -17.09 11.84 1.53
C ASP A 41 -15.78 11.06 1.39
N VAL A 42 -15.87 9.74 1.40
CA VAL A 42 -14.71 8.83 1.34
C VAL A 42 -15.03 7.58 0.54
N LEU A 43 -13.98 6.97 -0.02
CA LEU A 43 -14.04 5.57 -0.43
C LEU A 43 -13.54 4.71 0.72
N ALA A 44 -14.34 3.75 1.16
CA ALA A 44 -13.98 2.77 2.18
C ALA A 44 -13.80 1.39 1.55
N ARG A 45 -12.73 0.69 1.94
CA ARG A 45 -12.49 -0.69 1.50
C ARG A 45 -13.23 -1.68 2.37
N TRP A 46 -13.98 -2.58 1.75
CA TRP A 46 -14.73 -3.63 2.43
C TRP A 46 -13.96 -4.95 2.49
N THR A 47 -14.52 -5.94 3.19
CA THR A 47 -13.92 -7.28 3.38
C THR A 47 -13.80 -8.09 2.09
N ASP A 48 -14.53 -7.73 1.04
CA ASP A 48 -14.38 -8.31 -0.30
C ASP A 48 -13.25 -7.67 -1.12
N GLY A 49 -12.54 -6.69 -0.54
CA GLY A 49 -11.45 -5.96 -1.17
C GLY A 49 -11.89 -4.88 -2.17
N LEU A 50 -13.20 -4.62 -2.31
CA LEU A 50 -13.74 -3.56 -3.15
C LEU A 50 -13.85 -2.24 -2.38
N LEU A 51 -14.03 -1.15 -3.12
CA LEU A 51 -14.24 0.19 -2.56
C LEU A 51 -15.69 0.59 -2.70
N TYR A 52 -16.22 1.18 -1.63
CA TYR A 52 -17.58 1.66 -1.53
C TYR A 52 -17.58 3.14 -1.15
N LEU A 53 -18.48 3.92 -1.72
CA LEU A 53 -18.68 5.31 -1.34
C LEU A 53 -19.38 5.39 0.01
N GLY A 54 -18.95 6.31 0.85
CA GLY A 54 -19.61 6.59 2.11
C GLY A 54 -19.26 7.95 2.68
N ILE A 55 -19.97 8.31 3.76
CA ILE A 55 -19.81 9.58 4.47
C ILE A 55 -19.41 9.27 5.91
N ILE A 56 -18.34 9.90 6.39
CA ILE A 56 -17.92 9.79 7.79
C ILE A 56 -18.98 10.42 8.69
N LYS A 57 -19.44 9.67 9.70
CA LYS A 57 -20.40 10.12 10.72
C LYS A 57 -19.79 10.36 12.08
N LYS A 58 -18.71 9.63 12.42
CA LYS A 58 -17.92 9.84 13.64
C LYS A 58 -16.47 9.46 13.38
N VAL A 59 -15.54 10.15 14.04
CA VAL A 59 -14.11 9.82 14.02
C VAL A 59 -13.71 9.35 15.42
N ASP A 60 -13.14 8.15 15.53
CA ASP A 60 -12.59 7.62 16.76
C ASP A 60 -11.06 7.55 16.65
N SER A 61 -10.40 8.50 17.30
CA SER A 61 -8.94 8.59 17.30
C SER A 61 -8.26 7.59 18.23
N ALA A 62 -8.97 7.04 19.21
CA ALA A 62 -8.41 6.06 20.12
C ALA A 62 -8.31 4.68 19.46
N GLN A 63 -9.30 4.33 18.63
CA GLN A 63 -9.34 3.07 17.89
C GLN A 63 -8.81 3.19 16.46
N GLU A 64 -8.42 4.38 16.02
CA GLU A 64 -8.02 4.66 14.64
C GLU A 64 -9.08 4.21 13.62
N THR A 65 -10.36 4.51 13.91
CA THR A 65 -11.51 4.15 13.06
C THR A 65 -12.40 5.35 12.76
N CYS A 66 -13.26 5.21 11.75
CA CYS A 66 -14.38 6.10 11.53
C CYS A 66 -15.67 5.29 11.39
N LEU A 67 -16.76 5.78 11.96
CA LEU A 67 -18.10 5.29 11.62
C LEU A 67 -18.47 5.86 10.24
N VAL A 68 -18.64 5.00 9.24
CA VAL A 68 -18.96 5.39 7.87
C VAL A 68 -20.38 4.95 7.53
N ARG A 69 -21.20 5.86 6.99
CA ARG A 69 -22.50 5.54 6.38
C ARG A 69 -22.32 5.33 4.88
N PHE A 70 -22.73 4.18 4.37
CA PHE A 70 -22.67 3.83 2.95
C PHE A 70 -23.94 4.26 2.20
N GLU A 71 -23.94 4.11 0.86
CA GLU A 71 -25.04 4.52 -0.03
C GLU A 71 -26.37 3.82 0.28
N ASP A 72 -26.33 2.60 0.82
CA ASP A 72 -27.51 1.83 1.24
C ASP A 72 -28.00 2.17 2.67
N ASN A 73 -27.45 3.24 3.26
CA ASN A 73 -27.67 3.69 4.64
C ASN A 73 -27.11 2.76 5.74
N SER A 74 -26.46 1.65 5.39
CA SER A 74 -25.74 0.84 6.38
C SER A 74 -24.61 1.66 7.02
N GLN A 75 -24.28 1.34 8.28
CA GLN A 75 -23.24 2.03 9.03
C GLN A 75 -22.29 1.02 9.66
N PHE A 76 -21.00 1.19 9.40
CA PHE A 76 -19.96 0.32 9.95
C PHE A 76 -18.75 1.13 10.40
N SER A 77 -18.07 0.61 11.43
CA SER A 77 -16.77 1.14 11.81
C SER A 77 -15.71 0.63 10.83
N VAL A 78 -14.95 1.54 10.24
CA VAL A 78 -13.90 1.25 9.25
C VAL A 78 -12.57 1.78 9.77
N LEU A 79 -11.52 0.96 9.69
CA LEU A 79 -10.16 1.36 10.07
C LEU A 79 -9.65 2.47 9.15
N TRP A 80 -8.90 3.44 9.69
CA TRP A 80 -8.31 4.54 8.94
C TRP A 80 -7.47 4.10 7.74
N LYS A 81 -6.78 2.96 7.83
CA LYS A 81 -5.99 2.38 6.74
C LYS A 81 -6.82 1.99 5.51
N ASP A 82 -8.12 1.78 5.71
CA ASP A 82 -9.08 1.35 4.70
C ASP A 82 -9.99 2.50 4.23
N ILE A 83 -9.73 3.74 4.68
CA ILE A 83 -10.47 4.95 4.28
C ILE A 83 -9.60 5.84 3.39
N PHE A 84 -10.15 6.15 2.21
CA PHE A 84 -9.49 6.89 1.15
C PHE A 84 -10.30 8.16 0.83
N PRO A 85 -9.94 9.32 1.39
CA PRO A 85 -10.58 10.58 1.06
C PRO A 85 -10.19 11.03 -0.36
N PRO A 86 -10.97 11.94 -0.98
CA PRO A 86 -10.57 12.59 -2.22
C PRO A 86 -9.35 13.49 -2.01
N ALA A 87 -8.63 13.77 -3.10
CA ALA A 87 -7.58 14.78 -3.07
C ALA A 87 -8.21 16.15 -2.79
N VAL A 88 -7.69 16.86 -1.79
CA VAL A 88 -8.19 18.17 -1.39
C VAL A 88 -7.53 19.24 -2.27
N PRO A 89 -8.31 20.15 -2.89
CA PRO A 89 -7.75 21.29 -3.61
C PRO A 89 -6.81 22.12 -2.74
N GLY A 90 -5.66 22.52 -3.29
CA GLY A 90 -4.63 23.27 -2.57
C GLY A 90 -3.67 22.43 -1.72
N LYS A 91 -3.86 21.10 -1.65
CA LYS A 91 -2.92 20.15 -1.01
C LYS A 91 -2.23 19.22 -2.01
N GLU A 92 -2.23 19.58 -3.29
CA GLU A 92 -1.64 18.76 -4.35
C GLU A 92 -0.11 18.61 -4.17
N GLN A 93 0.53 19.57 -3.49
CA GLN A 93 1.98 19.57 -3.24
C GLN A 93 2.40 18.72 -2.02
N LEU A 94 1.47 18.01 -1.39
CA LEU A 94 1.75 17.17 -0.23
C LEU A 94 1.67 15.69 -0.58
N CYS A 95 2.70 14.93 -0.19
CA CYS A 95 2.62 13.47 -0.22
C CYS A 95 1.48 12.99 0.67
N CYS A 96 0.50 12.27 0.10
CA CYS A 96 -0.67 11.78 0.83
C CYS A 96 -0.37 10.63 1.83
N VAL A 97 0.89 10.19 1.90
CA VAL A 97 1.37 9.16 2.84
C VAL A 97 2.08 9.79 4.04
N CYS A 98 3.05 10.68 3.82
CA CYS A 98 3.85 11.28 4.89
C CYS A 98 3.46 12.73 5.22
N ASN A 99 2.53 13.33 4.48
CA ASN A 99 2.06 14.70 4.64
C ASN A 99 3.19 15.76 4.58
N SER A 100 4.17 15.54 3.70
CA SER A 100 5.31 16.44 3.49
C SER A 100 5.43 16.82 2.01
N GLN A 101 5.96 18.02 1.78
CA GLN A 101 6.35 18.56 0.46
C GLN A 101 7.85 18.41 0.17
N SER A 102 8.64 17.97 1.15
CA SER A 102 10.10 17.92 1.04
C SER A 102 10.56 16.85 0.05
N CYS A 103 11.09 17.29 -1.09
CA CYS A 103 11.62 16.41 -2.15
C CYS A 103 13.16 16.44 -2.18
N THR A 104 13.75 15.35 -2.66
CA THR A 104 15.16 15.28 -3.07
C THR A 104 15.25 15.00 -4.58
N SER A 105 16.45 15.04 -5.17
CA SER A 105 16.65 14.72 -6.60
C SER A 105 16.16 13.32 -6.97
N ASP A 106 16.29 12.37 -6.05
CA ASP A 106 16.03 10.94 -6.26
C ASP A 106 14.69 10.47 -5.66
N ASN A 107 13.98 11.35 -4.95
CA ASN A 107 12.69 11.05 -4.31
C ASN A 107 11.74 12.23 -4.47
N LYS A 108 11.28 12.43 -5.70
CA LYS A 108 10.36 13.50 -6.09
C LYS A 108 8.91 13.15 -5.74
N LEU A 109 8.05 14.16 -5.73
CA LEU A 109 6.60 13.98 -5.72
C LEU A 109 6.11 13.59 -7.12
N VAL A 110 5.31 12.53 -7.19
CA VAL A 110 4.65 12.05 -8.41
C VAL A 110 3.14 12.05 -8.19
N HIS A 111 2.40 12.64 -9.13
CA HIS A 111 0.95 12.73 -9.07
C HIS A 111 0.28 11.55 -9.76
N CYS A 112 -0.72 10.96 -9.12
CA CYS A 112 -1.55 9.95 -9.75
C CYS A 112 -2.41 10.58 -10.85
N GLY A 113 -2.32 10.05 -12.08
CA GLY A 113 -3.10 10.52 -13.22
C GLY A 113 -4.63 10.46 -13.02
N LYS A 114 -5.09 9.55 -12.16
CA LYS A 114 -6.52 9.33 -11.87
C LYS A 114 -7.04 10.12 -10.67
N CYS A 115 -6.49 9.91 -9.46
CA CYS A 115 -7.02 10.55 -8.25
C CYS A 115 -6.31 11.84 -7.83
N LYS A 116 -5.28 12.27 -8.58
CA LYS A 116 -4.50 13.50 -8.37
C LYS A 116 -3.72 13.62 -7.05
N HIS A 117 -3.83 12.64 -6.15
CA HIS A 117 -2.96 12.54 -4.98
C HIS A 117 -1.48 12.47 -5.39
N ALA A 118 -0.64 13.19 -4.66
CA ALA A 118 0.81 13.12 -4.80
C ALA A 118 1.41 12.10 -3.84
N TYR A 119 2.49 11.46 -4.28
CA TYR A 119 3.26 10.49 -3.53
C TYR A 119 4.73 10.80 -3.73
N HIS A 120 5.53 10.77 -2.67
CA HIS A 120 6.97 10.57 -2.87
C HIS A 120 7.19 9.21 -3.53
N GLN A 121 8.17 9.11 -4.42
CA GLN A 121 8.49 7.87 -5.12
C GLN A 121 8.63 6.69 -4.15
N GLU A 122 9.36 6.88 -3.05
CA GLU A 122 9.60 5.85 -2.02
C GLU A 122 8.43 5.69 -1.02
N CYS A 123 7.50 6.64 -0.95
CA CYS A 123 6.30 6.51 -0.13
C CYS A 123 5.25 5.59 -0.76
N HIS A 124 5.32 5.36 -2.07
CA HIS A 124 4.45 4.45 -2.79
C HIS A 124 5.00 3.01 -2.77
N VAL A 125 4.11 2.02 -2.86
CA VAL A 125 4.51 0.60 -2.90
C VAL A 125 3.91 -0.12 -4.13
N PRO A 126 4.74 -0.63 -5.06
CA PRO A 126 6.21 -0.49 -5.13
C PRO A 126 6.64 0.96 -5.41
N SER A 127 7.91 1.31 -5.17
CA SER A 127 8.42 2.65 -5.41
C SER A 127 8.16 3.12 -6.84
N VAL A 128 7.85 4.40 -7.02
CA VAL A 128 7.55 4.97 -8.34
C VAL A 128 8.86 5.15 -9.14
N PRO A 129 8.94 4.64 -10.39
CA PRO A 129 10.12 4.85 -11.25
C PRO A 129 10.42 6.32 -11.49
N GLY A 130 11.70 6.70 -11.63
CA GLY A 130 12.11 8.10 -11.86
C GLY A 130 11.72 8.68 -13.21
N ASP A 131 11.48 7.83 -14.22
CA ASP A 131 11.22 8.25 -15.60
C ASP A 131 9.74 8.61 -15.88
N THR A 132 8.92 8.74 -14.83
CA THR A 132 7.49 9.08 -14.97
C THR A 132 7.23 10.49 -15.52
N ASP A 133 8.26 11.33 -15.59
CA ASP A 133 8.22 12.68 -16.19
C ASP A 133 8.16 12.66 -17.73
N SER A 134 8.16 11.48 -18.34
CA SER A 134 8.04 11.33 -19.80
C SER A 134 6.69 11.88 -20.32
N PRO A 135 6.69 12.78 -21.31
CA PRO A 135 5.45 13.31 -21.89
C PRO A 135 4.58 12.18 -22.45
N GLY A 136 3.37 12.04 -21.92
CA GLY A 136 2.40 10.99 -22.28
C GLY A 136 2.36 9.79 -21.31
N SER A 137 3.26 9.71 -20.34
CA SER A 137 3.18 8.72 -19.25
C SER A 137 2.23 9.24 -18.16
N SER A 138 1.11 8.55 -17.94
CA SER A 138 0.20 8.83 -16.82
C SER A 138 0.29 7.70 -15.80
N TRP A 139 1.22 7.84 -14.85
CA TRP A 139 1.33 6.89 -13.76
C TRP A 139 0.05 6.86 -12.92
N MET A 140 -0.33 5.67 -12.44
CA MET A 140 -1.48 5.48 -11.56
C MET A 140 -1.05 4.81 -10.27
N CYS A 141 -1.49 5.37 -9.15
CA CYS A 141 -1.21 4.81 -7.84
C CYS A 141 -1.89 3.45 -7.65
N ARG A 142 -1.34 2.67 -6.71
CA ARG A 142 -1.84 1.35 -6.32
C ARG A 142 -3.34 1.36 -6.07
N GLN A 143 -3.84 2.35 -5.33
CA GLN A 143 -5.26 2.44 -4.99
C GLN A 143 -6.13 2.55 -6.24
N CYS A 144 -5.76 3.41 -7.20
CA CYS A 144 -6.49 3.57 -8.45
C CYS A 144 -6.41 2.32 -9.34
N VAL A 145 -5.24 1.67 -9.39
CA VAL A 145 -5.07 0.41 -10.12
C VAL A 145 -5.99 -0.67 -9.56
N PHE A 146 -6.03 -0.86 -8.23
CA PHE A 146 -6.93 -1.81 -7.58
C PHE A 146 -8.41 -1.43 -7.75
N ALA A 147 -8.75 -0.15 -7.63
CA ALA A 147 -10.13 0.32 -7.83
C ALA A 147 -10.67 0.02 -9.25
N VAL A 148 -9.83 0.10 -10.28
CA VAL A 148 -10.24 -0.18 -11.66
C VAL A 148 -10.23 -1.69 -11.96
N ALA A 149 -9.19 -2.40 -11.53
CA ALA A 149 -8.95 -3.76 -11.96
C ALA A 149 -9.64 -4.83 -11.10
N THR A 150 -10.00 -4.55 -9.84
CA THR A 150 -10.73 -5.52 -9.00
C THR A 150 -12.22 -5.53 -9.37
N LYS A 151 -12.79 -6.73 -9.53
CA LYS A 151 -14.22 -6.96 -9.79
C LYS A 151 -14.72 -8.14 -8.97
N ARG A 152 -16.03 -8.20 -8.72
CA ARG A 152 -16.67 -9.41 -8.20
C ARG A 152 -16.44 -10.57 -9.16
N GLY A 153 -16.10 -11.75 -8.63
CA GLY A 153 -15.76 -12.92 -9.43
C GLY A 153 -14.32 -12.95 -9.98
N GLY A 154 -13.52 -11.91 -9.75
CA GLY A 154 -12.09 -11.88 -10.08
C GLY A 154 -11.64 -10.62 -10.79
N ALA A 155 -10.37 -10.27 -10.63
CA ALA A 155 -9.78 -9.09 -11.26
C ALA A 155 -9.62 -9.23 -12.78
N LEU A 156 -9.47 -8.10 -13.47
CA LEU A 156 -9.18 -8.04 -14.90
C LEU A 156 -7.94 -8.88 -15.26
N LYS A 157 -8.04 -9.68 -16.33
CA LYS A 157 -6.96 -10.56 -16.81
C LYS A 157 -6.14 -9.98 -17.98
N LYS A 158 -6.66 -8.96 -18.67
CA LYS A 158 -6.04 -8.38 -19.88
C LYS A 158 -6.05 -6.84 -19.82
N GLY A 159 -5.21 -6.22 -20.64
CA GLY A 159 -5.14 -4.76 -20.79
C GLY A 159 -4.12 -4.09 -19.86
N PRO A 160 -3.96 -2.76 -19.97
CA PRO A 160 -2.97 -2.00 -19.19
C PRO A 160 -3.21 -2.12 -17.67
N TYR A 161 -4.46 -1.98 -17.20
CA TYR A 161 -4.79 -2.08 -15.77
C TYR A 161 -4.49 -3.45 -15.16
N ALA A 162 -4.72 -4.53 -15.90
CA ALA A 162 -4.38 -5.89 -15.45
C ALA A 162 -2.86 -6.06 -15.30
N ARG A 163 -2.08 -5.55 -16.26
CA ARG A 163 -0.60 -5.56 -16.19
C ARG A 163 -0.09 -4.72 -15.02
N SER A 164 -0.62 -3.51 -14.84
CA SER A 164 -0.28 -2.66 -13.68
C SER A 164 -0.64 -3.34 -12.37
N MET A 165 -1.82 -3.97 -12.27
CA MET A 165 -2.22 -4.71 -11.06
C MET A 165 -1.27 -5.87 -10.77
N LEU A 166 -0.88 -6.65 -11.79
CA LEU A 166 0.08 -7.73 -11.62
C LEU A 166 1.40 -7.21 -11.05
N HIS A 167 1.93 -6.12 -11.61
CA HIS A 167 3.14 -5.48 -11.08
C HIS A 167 2.97 -5.02 -9.63
N MET A 168 1.86 -4.37 -9.29
CA MET A 168 1.56 -3.93 -7.92
C MET A 168 1.50 -5.12 -6.94
N LYS A 169 1.05 -6.30 -7.37
CA LYS A 169 0.95 -7.51 -6.53
C LYS A 169 2.29 -8.16 -6.21
N LEU A 170 3.38 -7.77 -6.88
CA LEU A 170 4.74 -8.22 -6.56
C LEU A 170 5.27 -7.62 -5.25
N SER A 171 4.58 -6.63 -4.68
CA SER A 171 4.94 -6.02 -3.40
C SER A 171 3.70 -5.86 -2.52
N LEU A 172 3.84 -6.23 -1.24
CA LEU A 172 2.81 -6.01 -0.22
C LEU A 172 2.95 -4.61 0.36
N PRO A 173 1.83 -3.87 0.55
CA PRO A 173 1.87 -2.55 1.16
C PRO A 173 2.05 -2.60 2.68
N TYR A 174 2.32 -3.77 3.26
CA TYR A 174 2.50 -4.04 4.68
C TYR A 174 3.60 -5.10 4.90
N GLN A 175 4.12 -5.19 6.12
CA GLN A 175 5.14 -6.16 6.47
C GLN A 175 4.47 -7.46 6.94
N LEU A 176 4.58 -8.54 6.16
CA LEU A 176 3.92 -9.81 6.49
C LEU A 176 4.34 -10.38 7.86
N LYS A 177 5.62 -10.22 8.21
CA LYS A 177 6.19 -10.70 9.49
C LYS A 177 5.71 -9.92 10.72
N SER A 178 5.07 -8.76 10.55
CA SER A 178 4.57 -7.96 11.69
C SER A 178 3.09 -8.23 11.99
N LEU A 179 2.45 -9.17 11.30
CA LEU A 179 1.06 -9.53 11.55
C LEU A 179 0.97 -10.49 12.74
N GLU A 180 0.09 -10.16 13.69
CA GLU A 180 -0.20 -10.99 14.85
C GLU A 180 -1.41 -11.87 14.55
N TRP A 181 -1.14 -13.11 14.19
CA TRP A 181 -2.15 -14.09 13.84
C TRP A 181 -2.71 -14.81 15.07
N ASP A 182 -3.96 -15.26 14.96
CA ASP A 182 -4.50 -16.26 15.86
C ASP A 182 -3.78 -17.62 15.72
N PRO A 183 -3.94 -18.56 16.67
CA PRO A 183 -3.28 -19.86 16.61
C PRO A 183 -3.64 -20.73 15.40
N LEU A 184 -4.77 -20.47 14.74
CA LEU A 184 -5.24 -21.22 13.58
C LEU A 184 -4.85 -20.54 12.25
N HIS A 185 -4.16 -19.40 12.30
CA HIS A 185 -3.78 -18.59 11.14
C HIS A 185 -5.00 -18.16 10.29
N LEU A 186 -6.14 -17.92 10.92
CA LEU A 186 -7.38 -17.53 10.23
C LEU A 186 -7.51 -16.01 10.17
N THR A 187 -7.26 -15.34 11.28
CA THR A 187 -7.37 -13.89 11.41
C THR A 187 -6.12 -13.27 12.02
N ASN A 188 -5.87 -12.00 11.74
CA ASN A 188 -4.82 -11.21 12.40
C ASN A 188 -5.37 -9.94 13.04
N LYS A 189 -4.76 -9.50 14.14
CA LYS A 189 -5.18 -8.31 14.90
C LYS A 189 -5.20 -7.04 14.05
N GLN A 190 -4.30 -6.94 13.07
CA GLN A 190 -4.18 -5.77 12.19
C GLN A 190 -5.27 -5.74 11.09
N GLN A 191 -6.11 -6.77 10.98
CA GLN A 191 -7.11 -6.93 9.91
C GLN A 191 -6.53 -6.62 8.53
N CYS A 192 -5.38 -7.23 8.23
CA CYS A 192 -4.58 -6.93 7.06
C CYS A 192 -4.33 -8.18 6.24
N TYR A 193 -4.95 -8.24 5.06
CA TYR A 193 -4.94 -9.41 4.20
C TYR A 193 -4.75 -9.01 2.72
N CYS A 194 -4.45 -10.04 1.92
CA CYS A 194 -4.38 -9.95 0.46
C CYS A 194 -3.33 -8.94 -0.04
N TYR A 195 -3.18 -8.81 -1.36
CA TYR A 195 -2.31 -7.81 -1.96
C TYR A 195 -2.79 -6.38 -1.67
N CYS A 196 -4.06 -6.17 -1.33
CA CYS A 196 -4.58 -4.84 -1.05
C CYS A 196 -4.16 -4.35 0.35
N GLY A 197 -3.97 -5.23 1.34
CA GLY A 197 -3.77 -4.88 2.76
C GLY A 197 -5.07 -4.47 3.48
N GLY A 198 -6.21 -4.85 2.90
CA GLY A 198 -7.54 -4.59 3.44
C GLY A 198 -7.98 -5.61 4.48
N PRO A 199 -9.20 -5.46 5.03
CA PRO A 199 -9.83 -6.45 5.87
C PRO A 199 -10.31 -7.64 5.02
N GLY A 200 -10.67 -8.74 5.68
CA GLY A 200 -11.05 -10.01 5.06
C GLY A 200 -11.45 -11.04 6.10
#